data_AF-A0A519E2C5-F1
#
_entry.id   AF-A0A519E2C5-F1
#
_cell.length_a   1.000
_cell.length_b   1.000
_cell.length_c   1.000
_cell.angle_alpha   90.00
_cell.angle_beta   90.00
_cell.angle_gamma   90.00
#
_symmetry.space_group_name_H-M   'P 1'
#
loop_
_entity.id
_entity.type
_entity.pdbx_description
1 polymer ?
#
loop_
_entity_poly.entity_id
_entity_poly.type
_entity_poly.pdbx_seq_one_letter_code
_entity_poly.pdbx_strand_id
1 'polypeptide(L)'
;MLTLIALTLVGLAFAFPSQALDLVAFTGITGPLTSALTQISALGPGIKALVGFVGFVVALISLSAMRNFSSVLFYVGLAIFAAVGLVIAGAIMGAVI
;
A
#
# COMPACT_ATOMS: atom_id res chain seq x y z
N MET A 1 31.73 -5.09 0.14
CA MET A 1 30.67 -4.10 0.42
C MET A 1 29.44 -4.28 -0.45
N LEU A 2 29.58 -4.38 -1.78
CA LEU A 2 28.44 -4.56 -2.70
C LEU A 2 27.60 -5.82 -2.42
N THR A 3 28.25 -6.94 -2.06
CA THR A 3 27.58 -8.19 -1.68
C THR A 3 26.81 -8.10 -0.37
N LEU A 4 27.29 -7.32 0.59
CA LEU A 4 26.61 -7.10 1.87
C LEU A 4 25.34 -6.26 1.67
N ILE A 5 25.43 -5.22 0.83
CA ILE A 5 24.29 -4.37 0.46
C ILE A 5 23.23 -5.17 -0.30
N ALA A 6 23.65 -6.01 -1.25
CA ALA A 6 22.73 -6.90 -1.99
C ALA A 6 21.99 -7.86 -1.04
N LEU A 7 22.69 -8.45 -0.07
CA LEU A 7 22.09 -9.37 0.90
C LEU A 7 21.07 -8.66 1.81
N THR A 8 21.37 -7.43 2.22
CA THR A 8 20.41 -6.61 3.01
C THR A 8 19.18 -6.22 2.19
N LEU A 9 19.33 -5.88 0.91
CA LEU A 9 18.20 -5.53 0.04
C LEU A 9 17.30 -6.73 -0.24
N VAL A 10 17.88 -7.92 -0.44
CA VAL A 10 17.12 -9.17 -0.60
C VAL A 10 16.40 -9.54 0.70
N GLY A 11 17.09 -9.46 1.85
CA GLY A 11 16.47 -9.70 3.16
C GLY A 11 15.30 -8.75 3.45
N LEU A 12 15.45 -7.46 3.09
CA LEU A 12 14.37 -6.48 3.23
C LEU A 12 13.20 -6.79 2.28
N ALA A 13 13.48 -7.13 1.02
CA ALA A 13 12.47 -7.48 0.02
C ALA A 13 11.64 -8.72 0.41
N PHE A 14 12.23 -9.68 1.15
CA PHE A 14 11.51 -10.84 1.70
C PHE A 14 10.81 -10.56 3.04
N ALA A 15 11.32 -9.62 3.84
CA ALA A 15 10.70 -9.23 5.12
C ALA A 15 9.45 -8.36 4.93
N PHE A 16 9.43 -7.48 3.92
CA PHE A 16 8.28 -6.61 3.62
C PHE A 16 6.95 -7.36 3.34
N PRO A 17 6.91 -8.45 2.54
CA PRO A 17 5.68 -9.20 2.34
C PRO A 17 5.28 -10.07 3.55
N SER A 18 6.23 -10.44 4.43
CA SER A 18 5.93 -11.24 5.63
C SER A 18 5.23 -10.43 6.73
N GLN A 19 5.25 -9.10 6.65
CA GLN A 19 4.50 -8.18 7.53
C GLN A 19 3.18 -7.72 6.89
N ALA A 20 2.75 -8.35 5.78
CA ALA A 20 1.47 -8.04 5.18
C ALA A 20 0.36 -8.33 6.20
N LEU A 21 -0.42 -7.29 6.50
CA LEU A 21 -1.68 -7.41 7.21
C LEU A 21 -2.46 -8.59 6.59
N ASP A 22 -2.96 -9.50 7.41
CA ASP A 22 -3.82 -10.57 6.94
C ASP A 22 -5.16 -9.98 6.48
N LEU A 23 -5.27 -9.71 5.17
CA LEU A 23 -6.47 -9.17 4.53
C LEU A 23 -7.64 -10.17 4.49
N VAL A 24 -7.47 -11.38 5.02
CA VAL A 24 -8.47 -12.46 4.93
C VAL A 24 -9.00 -12.87 6.29
N ALA A 25 -8.15 -13.13 7.28
CA ALA A 25 -8.62 -13.57 8.60
C ALA A 25 -8.52 -12.50 9.69
N PHE A 26 -7.96 -11.30 9.41
CA PHE A 26 -7.86 -10.15 10.35
C PHE A 26 -7.52 -10.55 11.79
N THR A 27 -6.70 -11.59 11.95
CA THR A 27 -6.58 -12.28 13.24
C THR A 27 -5.83 -11.37 14.20
N GLY A 28 -6.55 -10.78 15.15
CA GLY A 28 -6.02 -9.81 16.12
C GLY A 28 -6.60 -8.39 16.01
N ILE A 29 -7.41 -8.07 14.99
CA ILE A 29 -8.22 -6.84 14.98
C ILE A 29 -9.57 -7.15 15.60
N THR A 30 -9.90 -6.48 16.70
CA THR A 30 -11.20 -6.60 17.38
C THR A 30 -11.98 -5.31 17.30
N GLY A 31 -13.31 -5.38 17.26
CA GLY A 31 -14.21 -4.23 17.29
C GLY A 31 -14.82 -3.87 15.92
N PRO A 32 -15.38 -2.64 15.77
CA PRO A 32 -16.18 -2.26 14.59
C PRO A 32 -15.39 -2.26 13.28
N LEU A 33 -14.06 -2.16 13.37
CA LEU A 33 -13.15 -2.18 12.22
C LEU A 33 -13.11 -3.56 11.55
N THR A 34 -13.15 -4.65 12.31
CA THR A 34 -13.24 -6.02 11.79
C THR A 34 -14.52 -6.24 10.99
N SER A 35 -15.67 -5.78 11.50
CA SER A 35 -16.95 -5.90 10.78
C SER A 35 -16.94 -5.15 9.46
N ALA A 36 -16.36 -3.95 9.42
CA ALA A 36 -16.23 -3.17 8.19
C ALA A 36 -15.30 -3.86 7.18
N LEU A 37 -14.18 -4.40 7.64
CA LEU A 37 -13.23 -5.09 6.77
C LEU A 37 -13.76 -6.44 6.25
N THR A 38 -14.49 -7.21 7.07
CA THR A 38 -15.16 -8.44 6.62
C THR A 38 -16.23 -8.15 5.58
N GLN A 39 -17.00 -7.06 5.73
CA GLN A 39 -17.96 -6.63 4.71
C GLN A 39 -17.26 -6.23 3.40
N ILE A 40 -16.14 -5.50 3.48
CA ILE A 40 -15.33 -5.19 2.29
C ILE A 40 -14.73 -6.46 1.68
N SER A 41 -14.41 -7.46 2.50
CA SER A 41 -13.86 -8.74 2.04
C SER A 41 -14.89 -9.56 1.24
N ALA A 42 -16.18 -9.42 1.54
CA ALA A 42 -17.29 -10.13 0.89
C ALA A 42 -17.74 -9.48 -0.41
N LEU A 43 -17.28 -8.26 -0.72
CA LEU A 43 -17.55 -7.58 -1.99
C LEU A 43 -16.80 -8.28 -3.14
N GLY A 44 -17.43 -8.33 -4.31
CA GLY A 44 -16.84 -8.95 -5.50
C GLY A 44 -15.50 -8.31 -5.91
N PRO A 45 -14.66 -9.01 -6.70
CA PRO A 45 -13.30 -8.56 -7.05
C PRO A 45 -13.24 -7.15 -7.62
N GLY A 46 -14.21 -6.77 -8.46
CA GLY A 46 -14.27 -5.44 -9.07
C GLY A 46 -14.48 -4.29 -8.07
N ILE A 47 -15.20 -4.51 -6.97
CA ILE A 47 -15.43 -3.46 -5.96
C ILE A 47 -14.18 -3.25 -5.11
N LYS A 48 -13.43 -4.31 -4.79
CA LYS A 48 -12.14 -4.22 -4.10
C LYS A 48 -11.12 -3.43 -4.93
N ALA A 49 -11.10 -3.69 -6.23
CA ALA A 49 -10.27 -2.94 -7.18
C ALA A 49 -10.65 -1.45 -7.19
N LEU A 50 -11.94 -1.13 -7.20
CA LEU A 50 -12.44 0.24 -7.17
C LEU A 50 -12.04 0.96 -5.88
N VAL A 51 -12.19 0.32 -4.71
CA VAL A 51 -11.77 0.91 -3.43
C VAL A 51 -10.26 1.14 -3.39
N GLY A 52 -9.45 0.20 -3.90
CA GLY A 52 -8.01 0.36 -4.05
C GLY A 52 -7.63 1.52 -4.98
N PHE A 53 -8.32 1.65 -6.12
CA PHE A 53 -8.14 2.76 -7.05
C PHE A 53 -8.51 4.12 -6.43
N VAL A 54 -9.65 4.21 -5.72
CA VAL A 54 -10.05 5.45 -5.05
C VAL A 54 -9.04 5.84 -3.98
N GLY A 55 -8.56 4.89 -3.17
CA GLY A 55 -7.49 5.15 -2.20
C GLY A 55 -6.20 5.66 -2.84
N PHE A 56 -5.83 5.11 -4.00
CA PHE A 56 -4.67 5.56 -4.77
C PHE A 56 -4.84 6.99 -5.30
N VAL A 57 -6.02 7.32 -5.84
CA VAL A 57 -6.34 8.67 -6.31
C VAL A 57 -6.32 9.67 -5.16
N VAL A 58 -6.89 9.32 -4.00
CA VAL A 58 -6.85 10.17 -2.80
C VAL A 58 -5.41 10.46 -2.38
N ALA A 59 -4.52 9.45 -2.40
CA ALA A 59 -3.10 9.65 -2.10
C ALA A 59 -2.41 10.61 -3.08
N LEU A 60 -2.73 10.55 -4.38
CA LEU A 60 -2.21 11.50 -5.38
C LEU A 60 -2.70 12.94 -5.14
N ILE A 61 -3.96 13.11 -4.71
CA ILE A 61 -4.52 14.42 -4.37
C ILE A 61 -3.78 15.00 -3.16
N SER A 62 -3.57 14.20 -2.11
CA SER A 62 -2.80 14.62 -0.94
C SER A 62 -1.35 14.97 -1.29
N LEU A 63 -0.71 14.20 -2.17
CA LEU A 63 0.64 14.50 -2.65
C LEU A 63 0.70 15.82 -3.44
N SER A 64 -0.31 16.09 -4.26
CA SER A 64 -0.45 17.36 -4.96
C SER A 64 -0.60 18.53 -3.98
N ALA A 65 -1.31 18.35 -2.86
CA ALA A 65 -1.43 19.38 -1.83
C ALA A 65 -0.07 19.69 -1.16
N MET A 66 0.83 18.70 -1.03
CA MET A 66 2.16 18.90 -0.46
C MET A 66 3.09 19.78 -1.31
N ARG A 67 2.77 20.02 -2.60
CA ARG A 67 3.54 20.94 -3.45
C ARG A 67 3.58 22.38 -2.91
N ASN A 68 2.59 22.75 -2.09
CA ASN A 68 2.53 24.05 -1.40
C ASN A 68 3.23 24.05 -0.03
N PHE A 69 3.64 22.90 0.50
CA PHE A 69 4.14 22.73 1.88
C PHE A 69 5.66 22.56 1.97
N SER A 70 6.43 23.33 1.19
CA SER A 70 7.90 23.24 1.02
C SER A 70 8.34 22.17 0.02
N SER A 71 9.35 22.52 -0.80
CA SER A 71 9.91 21.69 -1.86
C SER A 71 10.35 20.32 -1.35
N VAL A 72 10.87 20.24 -0.11
CA VAL A 72 11.39 18.99 0.45
C VAL A 72 10.28 17.98 0.75
N LEU A 73 9.13 18.43 1.24
CA LEU A 73 7.99 17.54 1.53
C LEU A 73 7.43 16.94 0.24
N PHE A 74 7.36 17.74 -0.83
CA PHE A 74 6.92 17.24 -2.12
C PHE A 74 7.86 16.16 -2.69
N TYR A 75 9.17 16.40 -2.69
CA TYR A 75 10.12 15.42 -3.23
C TYR A 75 10.19 14.14 -2.40
N VAL A 76 10.18 14.25 -1.07
CA VAL A 76 10.17 13.07 -0.19
C VAL A 76 8.85 12.33 -0.31
N GLY A 77 7.72 13.03 -0.34
CA GLY A 77 6.40 12.44 -0.56
C GLY A 77 6.30 11.70 -1.89
N LEU A 78 6.81 12.30 -2.97
CA LEU A 78 6.84 11.69 -4.31
C LEU A 78 7.71 10.42 -4.31
N ALA A 79 8.90 10.48 -3.69
CA ALA A 79 9.81 9.34 -3.59
C ALA A 79 9.19 8.15 -2.85
N ILE A 80 8.53 8.40 -1.71
CA ILE A 80 7.85 7.36 -0.93
C ILE A 80 6.65 6.80 -1.71
N PHE A 81 5.86 7.67 -2.32
CA PHE A 81 4.70 7.26 -3.12
C PHE A 81 5.10 6.39 -4.32
N ALA A 82 6.17 6.76 -5.02
CA ALA A 82 6.70 5.98 -6.14
C ALA A 82 7.25 4.62 -5.68
N ALA A 83 7.94 4.57 -4.52
CA ALA A 83 8.52 3.34 -4.00
C ALA A 83 7.48 2.35 -3.46
N VAL A 84 6.44 2.83 -2.78
CA VAL A 84 5.47 1.96 -2.08
C VAL A 84 4.09 2.02 -2.72
N GLY A 85 3.54 3.22 -2.95
CA GLY A 85 2.19 3.42 -3.45
C GLY A 85 1.96 2.83 -4.84
N LEU A 86 2.93 3.02 -5.75
CA LEU A 86 2.84 2.48 -7.11
C LEU A 86 2.98 0.94 -7.15
N VAL A 87 3.83 0.38 -6.28
CA VAL A 87 4.03 -1.07 -6.15
C VAL A 87 2.77 -1.75 -5.61
N ILE A 88 2.14 -1.16 -4.58
CA ILE A 88 0.88 -1.68 -4.03
C ILE A 88 -0.25 -1.57 -5.06
N ALA A 89 -0.36 -0.46 -5.80
CA ALA A 89 -1.36 -0.31 -6.86
C ALA A 89 -1.20 -1.38 -7.96
N GLY A 90 0.04 -1.67 -8.35
CA GLY A 90 0.34 -2.76 -9.29
C GLY A 90 -0.03 -4.14 -8.75
N ALA A 91 0.25 -4.41 -7.47
CA ALA A 91 -0.12 -5.67 -6.82
C ALA A 91 -1.64 -5.85 -6.69
N ILE A 92 -2.38 -4.78 -6.39
CA ILE A 92 -3.84 -4.78 -6.34
C ILE A 92 -4.40 -5.12 -7.73
N MET A 93 -3.91 -4.46 -8.79
CA MET A 93 -4.33 -4.74 -10.17
C MET A 93 -4.03 -6.17 -10.61
N GLY A 94 -2.86 -6.71 -10.25
CA GLY A 94 -2.49 -8.10 -10.55
C GLY A 94 -3.33 -9.14 -9.81
N ALA A 95 -3.89 -8.80 -8.64
CA ALA A 95 -4.74 -9.69 -7.85
C ALA A 95 -6.21 -9.76 -8.31
N VAL A 96 -6.63 -8.92 -9.27
CA VAL A 96 -7.99 -8.92 -9.85
C VAL A 96 -8.08 -9.77 -11.14
N ILE A 97 -6.94 -10.22 -11.68
CA ILE A 97 -6.85 -11.17 -12.80
C ILE A 97 -6.82 -12.60 -12.23
#